data_AF-B1IEQ0-F1
#
_entry.id   AF-B1IEQ0-F1
#
_cell.length_a   1.000
_cell.length_b   1.000
_cell.length_c   1.000
_cell.angle_alpha   90.00
_cell.angle_beta   90.00
_cell.angle_gamma   90.00
#
_symmetry.space_group_name_H-M   'P 1'
#
loop_
_entity.id
_entity.type
_entity.pdbx_description
1 polymer ?
#
loop_
_entity_poly.entity_id
_entity_poly.type
_entity_poly.pdbx_seq_one_letter_code
_entity_poly.pdbx_strand_id
1 'polypeptide(L)'
;MRKVVRKAIHVGTILTIAAAGSEGSGDSVITHEDGMLKRGASGDALRPVFSILTPRLTTTLSNCQTACGATDIMAHVFERYFTNTKDVEITDRLCEGVLLTMIKEVPRVLENPNDYNARANIMWAGMVAHNDICGVGRVQD
;
A
#
# COMPACT_ATOMS: atom_id res chain seq x y z
N MET A 1 -19.04 10.85 -12.37
CA MET A 1 -18.72 9.90 -11.30
C MET A 1 -18.34 8.56 -11.91
N ARG A 2 -17.25 7.92 -11.47
CA ARG A 2 -16.93 6.54 -11.85
C ARG A 2 -17.99 5.60 -11.27
N LYS A 3 -18.36 4.55 -12.01
CA LYS A 3 -19.34 3.56 -11.56
C LYS A 3 -18.67 2.64 -10.53
N VAL A 4 -19.24 2.55 -9.34
CA VAL A 4 -18.74 1.67 -8.26
C VAL A 4 -19.10 0.22 -8.56
N VAL A 5 -18.14 -0.68 -8.38
CA VAL A 5 -18.35 -2.14 -8.50
C VAL A 5 -19.13 -2.64 -7.29
N ARG A 6 -20.32 -3.22 -7.53
CA ARG A 6 -21.22 -3.71 -6.47
C ARG A 6 -21.23 -5.22 -6.28
N LYS A 7 -20.69 -5.97 -7.24
CA LYS A 7 -20.63 -7.44 -7.23
C LYS A 7 -19.36 -7.89 -7.94
N ALA A 8 -18.65 -8.82 -7.33
CA ALA A 8 -17.53 -9.55 -7.90
C ALA A 8 -17.45 -10.94 -7.26
N ILE A 9 -16.64 -11.83 -7.83
CA ILE A 9 -16.32 -13.12 -7.21
C ILE A 9 -15.34 -12.85 -6.05
N HIS A 10 -15.47 -13.58 -4.95
CA HIS A 10 -14.55 -13.47 -3.81
C HIS A 10 -13.13 -13.89 -4.20
N VAL A 11 -12.15 -13.08 -3.80
CA VAL A 11 -10.73 -13.33 -4.02
C VAL A 11 -10.01 -13.38 -2.68
N GLY A 12 -9.07 -14.32 -2.54
CA GLY A 12 -8.07 -14.30 -1.46
C GLY A 12 -6.68 -14.07 -2.05
N THR A 13 -5.76 -13.49 -1.28
CA THR A 13 -4.40 -13.20 -1.76
C THR A 13 -3.30 -13.86 -0.92
N ILE A 14 -2.17 -14.15 -1.56
CA ILE A 14 -0.91 -14.49 -0.91
C ILE A 14 0.10 -13.45 -1.42
N LEU A 15 0.51 -12.54 -0.54
CA LEU A 15 1.28 -11.38 -0.93
C LEU A 15 2.78 -11.72 -1.06
N THR A 16 3.36 -11.41 -2.21
CA THR A 16 4.79 -11.64 -2.51
C THR A 16 5.61 -10.35 -2.63
N ILE A 17 4.98 -9.19 -2.57
CA ILE A 17 5.61 -7.86 -2.60
C ILE A 17 4.80 -6.87 -1.75
N ALA A 18 5.47 -6.07 -0.94
CA ALA A 18 4.86 -4.92 -0.27
C ALA A 18 5.02 -3.68 -1.15
N ALA A 19 3.89 -3.12 -1.61
CA ALA A 19 3.84 -1.93 -2.49
C ALA A 19 2.45 -1.29 -2.38
N ALA A 20 1.60 -1.46 -3.38
CA ALA A 20 0.33 -0.72 -3.57
C ALA A 20 -0.83 -1.07 -2.61
N GLY A 21 -0.69 -2.06 -1.74
CA GLY A 21 -1.74 -2.42 -0.75
C GLY A 21 -3.03 -3.00 -1.32
N SER A 22 -3.03 -3.49 -2.57
CA SER A 22 -4.20 -4.09 -3.22
C SER A 22 -4.73 -5.32 -2.47
N GLU A 23 -3.91 -5.94 -1.62
CA GLU A 23 -4.32 -7.01 -0.72
C GLU A 23 -5.29 -6.57 0.39
N GLY A 24 -5.42 -5.27 0.67
CA GLY A 24 -6.33 -4.71 1.67
C GLY A 24 -7.36 -3.71 1.12
N SER A 25 -7.21 -3.30 -0.15
CA SER A 25 -8.07 -2.28 -0.77
C SER A 25 -9.14 -2.88 -1.68
N GLY A 26 -10.18 -2.09 -1.96
CA GLY A 26 -11.21 -2.40 -2.96
C GLY A 26 -10.87 -1.84 -4.34
N ASP A 27 -9.61 -1.51 -4.60
CA ASP A 27 -9.15 -0.83 -5.81
C ASP A 27 -8.38 -1.77 -6.73
N SER A 28 -8.57 -1.58 -8.04
CA SER A 28 -7.85 -2.28 -9.09
C SER A 28 -7.47 -1.31 -10.19
N VAL A 29 -6.26 -1.47 -10.74
CA VAL A 29 -5.75 -0.65 -11.85
C VAL A 29 -5.47 -1.54 -13.04
N ILE A 30 -6.07 -1.24 -14.19
CA ILE A 30 -5.95 -2.03 -15.42
C ILE A 30 -5.52 -1.10 -16.55
N THR A 31 -4.58 -1.57 -17.38
CA THR A 31 -4.16 -0.90 -18.61
C THR A 31 -4.75 -1.64 -19.81
N HIS A 32 -5.50 -0.93 -20.65
CA HIS A 32 -5.84 -1.40 -22.00
C HIS A 32 -4.66 -1.06 -22.91
N GLU A 33 -3.89 -2.07 -23.30
CA GLU A 33 -2.64 -1.88 -24.05
C GLU A 33 -2.86 -1.28 -25.44
N ASP A 34 -4.00 -1.60 -26.06
CA ASP A 34 -4.43 -0.89 -27.27
C ASP A 34 -4.83 0.56 -26.91
N GLY A 35 -3.95 1.50 -27.27
CA GLY A 35 -4.06 2.92 -26.91
C GLY A 35 -3.52 3.28 -25.52
N MET A 36 -2.88 2.33 -24.80
CA MET A 36 -2.20 2.56 -23.51
C MET A 36 -3.07 3.25 -22.45
N LEU A 37 -4.35 2.88 -22.37
CA LEU A 37 -5.32 3.50 -21.47
C LEU A 37 -5.29 2.86 -20.09
N LYS A 38 -4.66 3.52 -19.11
CA LYS A 38 -4.65 3.10 -17.69
C LYS A 38 -5.85 3.67 -16.92
N ARG A 39 -6.64 2.81 -16.25
CA ARG A 39 -7.82 3.20 -15.47
C ARG A 39 -7.94 2.41 -14.17
N GLY A 40 -8.50 3.06 -13.16
CA GLY A 40 -8.87 2.43 -11.88
C GLY A 40 -10.34 2.05 -11.84
N ALA A 41 -10.64 0.91 -11.22
CA ALA A 41 -11.97 0.47 -10.82
C ALA A 41 -11.98 0.25 -9.30
N SER A 42 -13.04 0.70 -8.63
CA SER A 42 -13.13 0.66 -7.18
C SER A 42 -14.49 0.14 -6.70
N GLY A 43 -14.47 -0.53 -5.56
CA GLY A 43 -15.66 -0.97 -4.85
C GLY A 43 -15.32 -2.02 -3.81
N ASP A 44 -16.01 -1.98 -2.67
CA ASP A 44 -15.77 -2.92 -1.55
C ASP A 44 -15.95 -4.40 -1.97
N ALA A 45 -16.75 -4.65 -3.01
CA ALA A 45 -16.90 -5.99 -3.59
C ALA A 45 -15.60 -6.56 -4.20
N LEU A 46 -14.59 -5.73 -4.47
CA LEU A 46 -13.28 -6.14 -4.98
C LEU A 46 -12.26 -6.42 -3.86
N ARG A 47 -12.57 -6.04 -2.61
CA ARG A 47 -11.66 -6.22 -1.48
C ARG A 47 -11.45 -7.72 -1.23
N PRO A 48 -10.20 -8.19 -1.09
CA PRO A 48 -9.95 -9.60 -0.77
C PRO A 48 -10.65 -10.02 0.52
N VAL A 49 -11.22 -11.23 0.54
CA VAL A 49 -11.87 -11.79 1.74
C VAL A 49 -10.84 -12.18 2.81
N PHE A 50 -9.62 -12.50 2.39
CA PHE A 50 -8.46 -12.69 3.24
C PHE A 50 -7.18 -12.41 2.44
N SER A 51 -6.12 -12.07 3.17
CA SER A 51 -4.79 -11.86 2.60
C SER A 51 -3.74 -12.46 3.52
N ILE A 52 -2.87 -13.30 2.96
CA ILE A 52 -1.76 -13.94 3.68
C ILE A 52 -0.49 -13.12 3.42
N LEU A 53 0.02 -12.50 4.47
CA LEU A 53 1.21 -11.67 4.43
C LEU A 53 2.37 -12.43 5.07
N THR A 54 3.38 -12.79 4.28
CA THR A 54 4.58 -13.48 4.77
C THR A 54 5.84 -12.74 4.28
N PRO A 55 6.58 -12.03 5.17
CA PRO A 55 7.75 -11.24 4.78
C PRO A 55 8.81 -12.04 4.04
N ARG A 56 8.94 -13.34 4.35
CA ARG A 56 9.88 -14.24 3.69
C ARG A 56 9.66 -14.35 2.17
N LEU A 57 8.43 -14.23 1.68
CA LEU A 57 8.11 -14.28 0.25
C LEU A 57 8.65 -13.05 -0.52
N THR A 58 9.03 -11.99 0.18
CA THR A 58 9.59 -10.77 -0.42
C THR A 58 11.12 -10.78 -0.53
N THR A 59 11.80 -11.77 0.08
CA THR A 59 13.27 -11.80 0.18
C THR A 59 13.99 -12.00 -1.15
N THR A 60 13.31 -12.54 -2.16
CA THR A 60 13.84 -12.75 -3.52
C THR A 60 13.63 -11.54 -4.45
N LEU A 61 13.00 -10.47 -3.98
CA LEU A 61 12.86 -9.24 -4.76
C LEU A 61 14.22 -8.58 -4.99
N SER A 62 14.41 -8.01 -6.17
CA SER A 62 15.58 -7.16 -6.44
C SER A 62 15.52 -5.89 -5.59
N ASN A 63 16.68 -5.27 -5.40
CA ASN A 63 16.77 -3.97 -4.73
C ASN A 63 15.93 -2.90 -5.44
N CYS A 64 15.87 -2.94 -6.78
CA CYS A 64 15.04 -2.02 -7.56
C CYS A 64 13.54 -2.20 -7.24
N GLN A 65 13.02 -3.44 -7.27
CA GLN A 65 11.61 -3.68 -6.96
C GLN A 65 11.26 -3.36 -5.50
N THR A 66 12.18 -3.66 -4.58
CA THR A 66 12.03 -3.28 -3.17
C THR A 66 11.96 -1.76 -3.01
N ALA A 67 12.84 -1.01 -3.69
CA ALA A 67 12.82 0.44 -3.66
C ALA A 67 11.55 1.02 -4.30
N CYS A 68 11.11 0.49 -5.45
CA CYS A 68 9.86 0.91 -6.09
C CYS A 68 8.65 0.73 -5.17
N GLY A 69 8.51 -0.45 -4.54
CA GLY A 69 7.42 -0.70 -3.60
C GLY A 69 7.47 0.21 -2.36
N ALA A 70 8.67 0.45 -1.84
CA ALA A 70 8.85 1.39 -0.74
C ALA A 70 8.46 2.83 -1.11
N THR A 71 8.83 3.28 -2.32
CA THR A 71 8.44 4.60 -2.83
C THR A 71 6.93 4.70 -3.01
N ASP A 72 6.27 3.64 -3.50
CA ASP A 72 4.82 3.60 -3.69
C ASP A 72 4.07 3.73 -2.36
N ILE A 73 4.48 2.98 -1.32
CA ILE A 73 3.94 3.10 0.04
C ILE A 73 4.08 4.53 0.55
N MET A 74 5.27 5.13 0.42
CA MET A 74 5.51 6.49 0.90
C MET A 74 4.70 7.53 0.11
N ALA A 75 4.59 7.38 -1.21
CA ALA A 75 3.80 8.26 -2.07
C ALA A 75 2.33 8.29 -1.63
N HIS A 76 1.73 7.12 -1.39
CA HIS A 76 0.37 7.01 -0.91
C HIS A 76 0.17 7.61 0.49
N VAL A 77 1.16 7.50 1.38
CA VAL A 77 1.10 8.21 2.67
C VAL A 77 1.22 9.71 2.48
N PHE A 78 2.06 10.20 1.57
CA PHE A 78 2.19 11.63 1.28
C PHE A 78 0.90 12.23 0.70
N GLU A 79 0.21 11.51 -0.20
CA GLU A 79 -1.09 11.91 -0.74
C GLU A 79 -2.13 12.14 0.37
N ARG A 80 -2.10 11.30 1.41
CA ARG A 80 -2.99 11.43 2.59
C ARG A 80 -2.48 12.45 3.60
N TYR A 81 -1.17 12.61 3.73
CA TYR A 81 -0.56 13.50 4.72
C TYR A 81 -0.68 14.97 4.32
N PHE A 82 -0.43 15.29 3.06
CA PHE A 82 -0.51 16.67 2.56
C PHE A 82 -1.95 17.06 2.24
N THR A 83 -2.69 17.40 3.29
CA THR A 83 -4.09 17.80 3.21
C THR A 83 -4.32 19.21 3.77
N ASN A 84 -5.42 19.84 3.36
CA ASN A 84 -5.89 21.11 3.94
C ASN A 84 -6.79 20.91 5.16
N THR A 85 -7.13 19.66 5.51
CA THR A 85 -7.90 19.36 6.71
C THR A 85 -7.09 19.68 7.95
N LYS A 86 -7.65 20.48 8.86
CA LYS A 86 -7.03 20.88 10.13
C LYS A 86 -7.48 19.94 11.26
N ASP A 87 -6.72 19.95 12.36
CA ASP A 87 -7.08 19.30 13.62
C ASP A 87 -7.24 17.76 13.52
N VAL A 88 -6.37 17.11 12.74
CA VAL A 88 -6.32 15.65 12.51
C VAL A 88 -5.07 14.98 13.11
N GLU A 89 -4.66 15.47 14.29
CA GLU A 89 -3.39 15.13 14.96
C GLU A 89 -3.09 13.63 14.99
N ILE A 90 -4.06 12.79 15.39
CA ILE A 90 -3.82 11.35 15.50
C ILE A 90 -3.48 10.71 14.14
N THR A 91 -4.15 11.14 13.07
CA THR A 91 -3.91 10.60 11.72
C THR A 91 -2.60 11.15 11.15
N ASP A 92 -2.19 12.37 11.51
CA ASP A 92 -0.87 12.90 11.14
C ASP A 92 0.24 12.08 11.79
N ARG A 93 0.12 11.76 13.08
CA ARG A 93 1.09 10.91 13.79
C ARG A 93 1.14 9.50 13.23
N LEU A 94 0.01 8.94 12.77
CA LEU A 94 0.00 7.65 12.09
C LEU A 94 0.80 7.70 10.78
N CYS A 95 0.55 8.72 9.94
CA CYS A 95 1.29 8.92 8.69
C CYS A 95 2.79 9.11 8.94
N GLU A 96 3.16 9.97 9.89
CA GLU A 96 4.54 10.22 10.28
C GLU A 96 5.23 8.94 10.80
N GLY A 97 4.54 8.14 11.61
CA GLY A 97 5.05 6.87 12.11
C GLY A 97 5.35 5.86 10.99
N VAL A 98 4.47 5.79 9.98
CA VAL A 98 4.71 4.97 8.77
C VAL A 98 5.93 5.50 8.02
N LEU A 99 6.00 6.80 7.72
CA LEU A 99 7.12 7.40 6.98
C LEU A 99 8.46 7.22 7.68
N LEU A 100 8.53 7.45 9.00
CA LEU A 100 9.73 7.25 9.79
C LEU A 100 10.17 5.78 9.80
N THR A 101 9.21 4.85 9.86
CA THR A 101 9.49 3.40 9.75
C THR A 101 10.09 3.08 8.38
N MET A 102 9.52 3.62 7.30
CA MET A 102 10.03 3.40 5.94
C MET A 102 11.45 3.95 5.77
N ILE A 103 11.72 5.17 6.24
CA ILE A 103 13.06 5.79 6.21
C ILE A 103 14.11 4.92 6.92
N LYS A 104 13.73 4.29 8.03
CA LYS A 104 14.62 3.44 8.82
C LYS A 104 14.84 2.07 8.19
N GLU A 105 13.79 1.41 7.75
CA GLU A 105 13.82 -0.03 7.43
C GLU A 105 14.17 -0.30 5.95
N VAL A 106 13.85 0.62 5.04
CA VAL A 106 14.17 0.46 3.60
C VAL A 106 15.68 0.32 3.36
N PRO A 107 16.56 1.19 3.90
CA PRO A 107 18.01 1.02 3.74
C PRO A 107 18.53 -0.33 4.26
N ARG A 108 17.98 -0.80 5.38
CA ARG A 108 18.35 -2.10 5.98
C ARG A 108 18.04 -3.27 5.05
N VAL A 109 16.88 -3.25 4.39
CA VAL A 109 16.52 -4.28 3.42
C VAL A 109 17.36 -4.18 2.15
N LEU A 110 17.71 -2.98 1.70
CA LEU A 110 18.55 -2.81 0.50
C LEU A 110 19.99 -3.29 0.75
N GLU A 111 20.51 -3.13 1.97
CA GLU A 111 21.80 -3.67 2.39
C GLU A 111 21.75 -5.19 2.62
N ASN A 112 20.70 -5.68 3.29
CA ASN A 112 20.46 -7.10 3.55
C ASN A 112 19.03 -7.51 3.16
N PRO A 113 18.82 -8.00 1.92
CA PRO A 113 17.49 -8.39 1.42
C PRO A 113 16.80 -9.50 2.22
N ASN A 114 17.55 -10.25 3.01
CA ASN A 114 17.09 -11.36 3.85
C ASN A 114 16.80 -10.94 5.31
N ASP A 115 16.95 -9.66 5.69
CA ASP A 115 16.56 -9.18 7.02
C ASP A 115 15.04 -9.29 7.20
N TYR A 116 14.62 -10.38 7.85
CA TYR A 116 13.21 -10.68 8.09
C TYR A 116 12.49 -9.56 8.82
N ASN A 117 13.13 -8.97 9.84
CA ASN A 117 12.49 -7.95 10.67
C ASN A 117 12.27 -6.66 9.88
N ALA A 118 13.24 -6.27 9.06
CA ALA A 118 13.09 -5.10 8.21
C ALA A 118 12.03 -5.33 7.11
N ARG A 119 12.00 -6.52 6.49
CA ARG A 119 10.91 -6.92 5.56
C ARG A 119 9.54 -6.91 6.24
N ALA A 120 9.45 -7.40 7.48
CA ALA A 120 8.21 -7.44 8.24
C ALA A 120 7.70 -6.05 8.58
N ASN A 121 8.58 -5.14 9.01
CA ASN A 121 8.21 -3.75 9.25
C ASN A 121 7.71 -3.06 7.98
N ILE A 122 8.41 -3.21 6.85
CA ILE A 122 7.97 -2.61 5.56
C ILE A 122 6.61 -3.18 5.13
N MET A 123 6.43 -4.51 5.23
CA MET A 123 5.17 -5.16 4.87
C MET A 123 4.00 -4.67 5.72
N TRP A 124 4.21 -4.53 7.04
CA TRP A 124 3.16 -4.02 7.93
C TRP A 124 2.91 -2.53 7.74
N ALA A 125 3.97 -1.74 7.54
CA ALA A 125 3.86 -0.31 7.21
C ALA A 125 3.05 -0.09 5.92
N GLY A 126 3.27 -0.91 4.88
CA GLY A 126 2.46 -0.92 3.67
C GLY A 126 0.99 -1.23 3.96
N MET A 127 0.69 -2.30 4.73
CA MET A 127 -0.69 -2.60 5.11
C MET A 127 -1.36 -1.44 5.87
N VAL A 128 -0.66 -0.79 6.81
CA VAL A 128 -1.17 0.39 7.54
C VAL A 128 -1.40 1.58 6.61
N ALA A 129 -0.52 1.80 5.62
CA ALA A 129 -0.72 2.85 4.62
C ALA A 129 -2.00 2.64 3.77
N HIS A 130 -2.42 1.38 3.62
CA HIS A 130 -3.44 0.97 2.64
C HIS A 130 -4.73 0.38 3.22
N ASN A 131 -4.89 0.32 4.55
CA ASN A 131 -6.09 -0.20 5.20
C ASN A 131 -7.09 0.91 5.62
N ASP A 132 -7.06 2.05 4.92
CA ASP A 132 -7.87 3.25 5.16
C ASP A 132 -7.51 4.07 6.42
N ILE A 133 -6.70 3.56 7.37
CA ILE A 133 -6.47 4.25 8.65
C ILE A 133 -5.69 5.57 8.50
N CYS A 134 -4.76 5.65 7.55
CA CYS A 134 -4.01 6.87 7.25
C CYS A 134 -4.86 7.96 6.59
N GLY A 135 -6.08 7.66 6.16
CA GLY A 135 -7.03 8.62 5.56
C GLY A 135 -8.14 9.08 6.50
N VAL A 136 -8.20 8.58 7.74
CA VAL A 136 -9.32 8.86 8.65
C VAL A 136 -9.35 10.33 9.07
N GLY A 137 -10.53 10.94 8.96
CA GLY A 137 -10.80 12.31 9.43
C GLY A 137 -10.31 13.41 8.50
N ARG A 138 -9.81 13.08 7.30
CA ARG A 138 -9.28 14.05 6.33
C ARG A 138 -9.88 13.88 4.95
N VAL A 139 -9.76 14.93 4.12
CA VAL A 139 -9.96 14.80 2.68
C VAL A 139 -8.78 14.01 2.11
N GLN A 140 -9.10 12.90 1.46
CA GLN A 140 -8.18 12.03 0.74
C GLN A 140 -8.43 12.12 -0.78
N ASP A 141 -7.55 11.50 -1.55
CA ASP A 141 -7.55 11.36 -3.01
C ASP A 141 -8.83 10.73 -3.61
#